data_AF-A0A7L7YMJ6-F1
#
_entry.id   AF-A0A7L7YMJ6-F1
#
_cell.length_a   1.000
_cell.length_b   1.000
_cell.length_c   1.000
_cell.angle_alpha   90.00
_cell.angle_beta   90.00
_cell.angle_gamma   90.00
#
_symmetry.space_group_name_H-M   'P 1'
#
loop_
_entity.id
_entity.type
_entity.pdbx_description
1 polymer ?
#
loop_
_entity_poly.entity_id
_entity_poly.type
_entity_poly.pdbx_seq_one_letter_code
_entity_poly.pdbx_strand_id
1 'polypeptide(L)' 'MKYYSGLDVSLKETFISIVDEKGKIVKEEVVASESSTIADLVKAKNTNQ' A
#
# COMPACT_ATOMS: atom_id res chain seq x y z
N MET A 1 3.02 -6.87 15.68
CA MET A 1 2.70 -5.55 15.09
C MET A 1 1.74 -5.76 13.93
N LYS A 2 0.65 -5.02 13.88
CA LYS A 2 -0.33 -5.07 12.79
C LYS A 2 -0.13 -3.86 11.88
N TYR A 3 -0.27 -4.10 10.58
CA TYR A 3 -0.30 -3.05 9.56
C TYR A 3 -1.65 -3.10 8.85
N TYR A 4 -2.12 -1.94 8.42
CA TYR A 4 -3.38 -1.78 7.71
C TYR A 4 -3.12 -1.04 6.41
N SER A 5 -3.77 -1.46 5.33
CA SER A 5 -3.69 -0.79 4.03
C SER A 5 -5.01 -0.12 3.69
N GLY A 6 -5.00 1.19 3.49
CA GLY A 6 -6.06 1.92 2.79
C GLY A 6 -5.81 1.88 1.29
N LEU A 7 -6.85 1.58 0.52
CA LEU A 7 -6.82 1.59 -0.94
C LEU A 7 -7.90 2.53 -1.45
N ASP A 8 -7.50 3.56 -2.18
CA ASP A 8 -8.41 4.40 -2.96
C ASP A 8 -8.22 4.05 -4.44
N VAL A 9 -9.18 3.31 -4.99
CA VAL A 9 -9.09 2.66 -6.30
C VAL A 9 -9.85 3.47 -7.34
N SER A 10 -9.15 3.88 -8.40
CA SER A 10 -9.75 4.53 -9.57
C SER A 10 -9.50 3.71 -10.84
N LEU A 11 -10.03 4.15 -11.99
CA LEU A 11 -9.90 3.41 -13.25
C LEU A 11 -8.46 3.31 -13.75
N LYS A 12 -7.64 4.34 -13.52
CA LYS A 12 -6.26 4.39 -14.03
C LYS A 12 -5.25 4.02 -12.97
N GLU A 13 -5.45 4.54 -11.77
CA GLU A 13 -4.47 4.48 -10.70
C GLU A 13 -5.15 4.15 -9.36
N THR A 14 -4.41 3.50 -8.48
CA THR A 14 -4.81 3.22 -7.11
C THR A 14 -3.82 3.89 -6.19
N PHE A 15 -4.33 4.70 -5.27
CA PHE A 15 -3.56 5.23 -4.15
C PHE A 15 -3.58 4.23 -2.99
N ILE A 16 -2.40 3.94 -2.44
CA ILE A 16 -2.23 2.95 -1.37
C ILE A 16 -1.52 3.63 -0.20
N SER A 17 -2.12 3.53 0.99
CA SER A 17 -1.53 4.02 2.24
C SER A 17 -1.42 2.87 3.25
N ILE A 18 -0.21 2.61 3.73
CA ILE A 18 0.06 1.60 4.75
C ILE A 18 0.28 2.32 6.08
N VAL A 19 -0.50 1.97 7.09
CA VAL A 19 -0.42 2.53 8.43
C VAL A 19 -0.11 1.44 9.47
N ASP A 20 0.56 1.83 10.55
CA ASP A 20 0.75 0.97 11.71
C ASP A 20 -0.48 0.99 12.64
N GLU A 21 -0.44 0.18 13.70
CA GLU A 21 -1.51 0.08 14.70
C GLU A 21 -1.75 1.36 15.51
N LYS A 22 -0.84 2.35 15.44
CA LYS A 22 -0.98 3.67 16.06
C LYS A 22 -1.54 4.71 15.08
N GLY A 23 -1.85 4.29 13.84
CA GLY A 23 -2.32 5.18 12.77
C GLY A 23 -1.21 5.98 12.11
N LYS A 24 0.07 5.66 12.36
CA LYS A 24 1.19 6.33 11.68
C LYS A 24 1.33 5.78 10.27
N ILE A 25 1.43 6.69 9.30
CA ILE A 25 1.75 6.33 7.92
C ILE A 25 3.18 5.80 7.82
N VAL A 26 3.30 4.59 7.29
CA VAL A 26 4.55 3.85 7.07
C VAL A 26 4.97 3.96 5.61
N LYS A 27 4.01 3.93 4.68
CA LYS A 27 4.27 4.02 3.24
C LYS A 27 3.05 4.55 2.50
N GLU A 28 3.26 5.40 1.51
CA GLU A 28 2.24 5.88 0.58
C GLU A 28 2.77 5.84 -0.85
N GLU A 29 1.94 5.41 -1.78
CA GLU A 29 2.32 5.30 -3.19
C GLU A 29 1.08 5.32 -4.10
N VAL A 30 1.26 5.77 -5.34
CA VAL A 30 0.27 5.65 -6.41
C VAL A 30 0.80 4.65 -7.41
N VAL A 31 -0.03 3.67 -7.77
CA VAL A 31 0.31 2.64 -8.77
C VAL A 31 -0.77 2.54 -9.84
N ALA A 32 -0.44 1.97 -10.99
CA ALA A 32 -1.44 1.59 -11.98
C ALA A 32 -2.51 0.69 -11.35
N SER A 33 -3.77 0.88 -11.72
CA SER A 33 -4.91 0.16 -11.14
C SER A 33 -5.06 -1.27 -11.67
N GLU A 34 -3.95 -1.99 -11.70
CA GLU A 34 -3.83 -3.38 -12.09
C GLU A 34 -3.64 -4.24 -10.86
N SER A 35 -4.39 -5.34 -10.78
CA SER A 35 -4.40 -6.23 -9.60
C SER A 35 -3.01 -6.76 -9.23
N SER A 36 -2.14 -7.03 -10.21
CA SER A 36 -0.75 -7.43 -9.99
C SER A 36 0.06 -6.33 -9.31
N THR A 37 -0.01 -5.10 -9.82
CA THR A 37 0.77 -3.96 -9.31
C THR A 37 0.38 -3.61 -7.87
N ILE A 38 -0.92 -3.64 -7.57
CA ILE A 38 -1.43 -3.43 -6.20
C ILE A 38 -0.93 -4.54 -5.27
N ALA A 39 -1.01 -5.80 -5.72
CA ALA A 39 -0.56 -6.94 -4.93
C ALA A 39 0.95 -6.91 -4.67
N ASP A 40 1.75 -6.53 -5.67
CA ASP A 40 3.20 -6.42 -5.54
C ASP A 40 3.59 -5.35 -4.52
N LEU A 41 2.89 -4.21 -4.53
CA LEU A 41 3.13 -3.15 -3.55
C LEU A 41 2.76 -3.58 -2.13
N VAL A 42 1.60 -4.21 -1.94
CA VAL A 42 1.14 -4.65 -0.61
C VAL A 42 1.99 -5.80 -0.09
N LYS A 43 2.51 -6.67 -0.98
CA LYS A 43 3.42 -7.76 -0.61
C LYS A 43 4.87 -7.33 -0.44
N ALA A 44 5.26 -6.17 -0.98
CA ALA A 44 6.61 -5.66 -0.85
C ALA A 44 6.95 -5.56 0.64
N LYS A 45 7.66 -6.58 1.14
CA LYS A 45 8.12 -6.60 2.51
C LYS A 45 9.01 -5.38 2.68
N ASN A 46 8.78 -4.60 3.74
CA ASN A 46 9.71 -3.60 4.26
C ASN A 46 11.03 -4.31 4.57
N THR A 47 11.84 -4.55 3.54
CA THR A 47 13.14 -5.20 3.63
C THR A 47 14.12 -4.09 3.94
N ASN A 48 14.05 -3.59 5.17
CA ASN A 48 15.19 -2.93 5.78
C ASN A 48 16.10 -4.08 6.25
N GLN A 49 17.04 -4.47 5.39
CA GLN A 49 18.32 -5.02 5.88
C GLN A 49 19.16 -3.87 6.42
#